data_AF-A0A6B2KRT2-F1
#
_entry.id   AF-A0A6B2KRT2-F1
#
_cell.length_a   1.000
_cell.length_b   1.000
_cell.length_c   1.000
_cell.angle_alpha   90.00
_cell.angle_beta   90.00
_cell.angle_gamma   90.00
#
_symmetry.space_group_name_H-M   'P 1'
#
loop_
_entity.id
_entity.type
_entity.pdbx_description
1 polymer ?
#
loop_
_entity_poly.entity_id
_entity_poly.type
_entity_poly.pdbx_seq_one_letter_code
_entity_poly.pdbx_strand_id
1 'polypeptide(L)'
;MKQHHAGLSTANRLFCAAGGVRCLLACGLVFSLSACASLEDFQKMTPAERARTVCESRSDYAGVQRKIRDFESRVAEADEAMRKGVRSHRQCNRVKVYGDKITTCTTIGNTTQCRESRPERFEKQCVDVLLPIDVRQEKENRDAWAAEIKALQARGRQVYGECFASVVKLSVEDAYKLY
;
A
#
# COMPACT_ATOMS: atom_id res chain seq x y z
N MET A 1 26.65 -32.44 -45.17
CA MET A 1 27.49 -31.24 -45.02
C MET A 1 27.21 -30.61 -43.65
N LYS A 2 28.24 -30.49 -42.79
CA LYS A 2 28.43 -29.62 -41.59
C LYS A 2 27.24 -29.54 -40.60
N GLN A 3 27.17 -30.18 -39.42
CA GLN A 3 28.09 -30.31 -38.26
C GLN A 3 28.37 -29.01 -37.47
N HIS A 4 28.12 -29.10 -36.14
CA HIS A 4 28.58 -28.29 -34.98
C HIS A 4 27.90 -26.92 -34.71
N HIS A 5 27.61 -26.43 -33.50
CA HIS A 5 28.01 -26.66 -32.08
C HIS A 5 26.79 -26.37 -31.16
N ALA A 6 26.45 -27.18 -30.14
CA ALA A 6 27.01 -27.25 -28.78
C ALA A 6 26.86 -25.98 -27.92
N GLY A 7 26.28 -26.14 -26.71
CA GLY A 7 26.63 -25.31 -25.55
C GLY A 7 25.50 -24.57 -24.82
N LEU A 8 24.59 -25.29 -24.14
CA LEU A 8 23.92 -24.74 -22.95
C LEU A 8 24.82 -25.00 -21.74
N SER A 9 25.53 -23.98 -21.26
CA SER A 9 26.13 -23.94 -19.92
C SER A 9 26.58 -22.54 -19.56
N THR A 10 25.91 -21.94 -18.57
CA THR A 10 26.46 -21.25 -17.37
C THR A 10 25.28 -20.60 -16.65
N ALA A 11 24.81 -21.20 -15.55
CA ALA A 11 25.27 -20.91 -14.19
C ALA A 11 24.33 -19.91 -13.50
N ASN A 12 23.30 -20.43 -12.85
CA ASN A 12 22.76 -19.79 -11.66
C ASN A 12 22.84 -20.81 -10.52
N ARG A 13 24.03 -20.89 -9.92
CA ARG A 13 24.26 -21.62 -8.68
C ARG A 13 23.78 -20.71 -7.54
N LEU A 14 22.64 -21.04 -6.96
CA LEU A 14 22.48 -20.86 -5.51
C LEU A 14 22.44 -22.23 -4.88
N PHE A 15 23.63 -22.65 -4.45
CA PHE A 15 23.82 -23.66 -3.45
C PHE A 15 23.42 -23.05 -2.10
N CYS A 16 22.37 -23.57 -1.49
CA CYS A 16 22.31 -23.74 -0.05
C CYS A 16 21.62 -25.07 0.21
N ALA A 17 22.42 -26.12 0.27
CA ALA A 17 22.02 -27.41 0.80
C ALA A 17 22.04 -27.30 2.34
N ALA A 18 20.90 -27.52 2.99
CA ALA A 18 20.78 -28.35 4.19
C ALA A 18 19.32 -28.41 4.66
N GLY A 19 18.80 -29.62 4.81
CA GLY A 19 17.67 -29.92 5.70
C GLY A 19 16.29 -29.89 5.06
N GLY A 20 15.88 -31.01 4.47
CA GLY A 20 14.49 -31.22 4.07
C GLY A 20 13.57 -31.41 5.27
N VAL A 21 12.46 -30.68 5.29
CA VAL A 21 11.19 -31.13 5.88
C VAL A 21 10.08 -30.67 4.94
N ARG A 22 9.31 -31.63 4.44
CA ARG A 22 8.08 -31.38 3.69
C ARG A 22 7.08 -30.69 4.61
N CYS A 23 6.58 -29.51 4.25
CA CYS A 23 5.35 -28.98 4.83
C CYS A 23 4.43 -28.52 3.71
N LEU A 24 3.41 -29.35 3.44
CA LEU A 24 2.29 -29.07 2.55
C LEU A 24 1.32 -28.12 3.24
N LEU A 25 0.74 -27.22 2.44
CA LEU A 25 -0.60 -26.62 2.56
C LEU A 25 -0.89 -25.61 3.70
N ALA A 26 -0.86 -24.34 3.28
CA ALA A 26 -2.00 -23.41 3.25
C ALA A 26 -2.55 -22.76 4.55
N CYS A 27 -2.79 -21.45 4.40
CA CYS A 27 -3.68 -20.56 5.13
C CYS A 27 -3.25 -20.03 6.51
N GLY A 28 -3.00 -18.72 6.51
CA GLY A 28 -3.56 -17.85 7.53
C GLY A 28 -2.60 -17.40 8.60
N LEU A 29 -1.69 -16.49 8.25
CA LEU A 29 -1.29 -15.37 9.09
C LEU A 29 -0.35 -14.48 8.26
N VAL A 30 -0.94 -13.52 7.55
CA VAL A 30 -0.22 -12.29 7.26
C VAL A 30 -0.12 -11.56 8.61
N PHE A 31 0.80 -12.01 9.45
CA PHE A 31 1.32 -11.20 10.54
C PHE A 31 1.89 -9.96 9.85
N SER A 32 1.18 -8.84 9.96
CA SER A 32 1.78 -7.53 9.81
C SER A 32 2.88 -7.47 10.86
N LEU A 33 4.09 -7.90 10.49
CA LEU A 33 5.29 -7.85 11.30
C LEU A 33 5.61 -6.37 11.53
N SER A 34 4.95 -5.76 12.52
CA SER A 34 5.65 -4.84 13.38
C SER A 34 6.73 -5.69 14.05
N ALA A 35 7.87 -5.80 13.39
CA ALA A 35 9.03 -6.52 13.87
C ALA A 35 9.57 -5.74 15.07
N CYS A 36 8.90 -5.85 16.23
CA CYS A 36 9.39 -5.35 17.50
C CYS A 36 10.64 -6.15 17.82
N ALA A 37 11.81 -5.59 17.49
CA ALA A 37 13.07 -6.16 17.90
C ALA A 37 13.15 -6.14 19.43
N SER A 38 13.58 -7.25 20.02
CA SER A 38 13.79 -7.40 21.46
C SER A 38 15.18 -6.90 21.87
N LEU A 39 15.43 -6.74 23.17
CA LEU A 39 16.76 -6.39 23.69
C LEU A 39 17.81 -7.44 23.30
N GLU A 40 17.44 -8.73 23.27
CA GLU A 40 18.32 -9.81 22.83
C GLU A 40 18.72 -9.66 21.36
N ASP A 41 17.84 -9.11 20.52
CA ASP A 41 18.15 -8.82 19.13
C ASP A 41 19.14 -7.65 19.02
N PHE A 42 18.96 -6.61 19.84
CA PHE A 42 19.90 -5.48 19.91
C PHE A 42 21.30 -5.90 20.36
N GLN A 43 21.40 -6.88 21.28
CA GLN A 43 22.69 -7.44 21.70
C GLN A 43 23.44 -8.15 20.57
N LYS A 44 22.72 -8.74 19.61
CA LYS A 44 23.29 -9.44 18.44
C LYS A 44 23.67 -8.48 17.30
N MET A 45 23.12 -7.27 17.30
CA MET A 45 23.39 -6.25 16.29
C MET A 45 24.74 -5.55 16.54
N THR A 46 25.42 -5.16 15.47
CA THR A 46 26.53 -4.19 15.55
C THR A 46 26.02 -2.80 15.96
N PRO A 47 26.88 -1.89 16.45
CA PRO A 47 26.48 -0.52 16.77
C PRO A 47 25.81 0.21 15.60
N ALA A 48 26.28 -0.01 14.37
CA ALA A 48 25.70 0.57 13.16
C ALA A 48 24.31 0.01 12.85
N GLU A 49 24.11 -1.31 13.00
CA GLU A 49 22.80 -1.94 12.78
C GLU A 49 21.78 -1.50 13.83
N ARG A 50 22.17 -1.41 15.12
CA ARG A 50 21.29 -0.84 16.17
C ARG A 50 20.88 0.59 15.83
N ALA A 51 21.85 1.43 15.48
CA ALA A 51 21.57 2.82 15.11
C ALA A 51 20.62 2.92 13.92
N ARG A 52 20.80 2.06 12.91
CA ARG A 52 19.88 1.97 11.78
C ARG A 52 18.47 1.60 12.25
N THR A 53 18.32 0.52 13.03
CA THR A 53 17.02 0.04 13.53
C THR A 53 16.26 1.12 14.30
N VAL A 54 16.94 1.82 15.21
CA VAL A 54 16.36 2.94 15.98
C VAL A 54 16.00 4.11 15.06
N CYS A 55 16.90 4.53 14.19
CA CYS A 55 16.66 5.72 13.36
C CYS A 55 15.61 5.48 12.28
N GLU A 56 15.47 4.26 11.77
CA GLU A 56 14.40 3.87 10.86
C GLU A 56 13.04 3.75 11.56
N SER A 57 13.00 3.41 12.86
CA SER A 57 11.75 3.32 13.63
C SER A 57 11.19 4.67 14.07
N ARG A 58 12.04 5.71 14.15
CA ARG A 58 11.60 7.05 14.55
C ARG A 58 10.44 7.58 13.69
N SER A 59 9.43 8.11 14.36
CA SER A 59 8.18 8.55 13.75
C SER A 59 8.33 9.70 12.76
N ASP A 60 9.32 10.59 12.99
CA ASP A 60 9.63 11.72 12.12
C ASP A 60 10.32 11.29 10.81
N TYR A 61 11.31 10.39 10.89
CA TYR A 61 11.91 9.77 9.71
C TYR A 61 10.91 8.93 8.94
N ALA A 62 10.18 8.04 9.63
CA ALA A 62 9.13 7.23 9.02
C ALA A 62 8.03 8.08 8.37
N GLY A 63 7.69 9.22 8.98
CA GLY A 63 6.77 10.22 8.43
C GLY A 63 7.26 10.85 7.13
N VAL A 64 8.54 11.22 7.05
CA VAL A 64 9.17 11.70 5.81
C VAL A 64 9.12 10.62 4.73
N GLN A 65 9.49 9.38 5.06
CA GLN A 65 9.48 8.26 4.11
C GLN A 65 8.07 7.94 3.58
N ARG A 66 7.03 8.05 4.42
CA ARG A 66 5.63 7.91 3.97
C ARG A 66 5.25 8.99 2.96
N LYS A 67 5.64 10.24 3.19
CA LYS A 67 5.36 11.36 2.27
C LYS A 67 6.09 11.21 0.94
N ILE A 68 7.33 10.72 0.95
CA ILE A 68 8.08 10.41 -0.28
C ILE A 68 7.29 9.40 -1.12
N ARG A 69 6.86 8.28 -0.51
CA ARG A 69 6.08 7.26 -1.22
C ARG A 69 4.73 7.75 -1.74
N ASP A 70 4.04 8.63 -0.99
CA ASP A 70 2.79 9.26 -1.46
C ASP A 70 3.04 10.10 -2.71
N PHE A 71 4.07 10.95 -2.72
CA PHE A 71 4.40 11.74 -3.91
C PHE A 71 4.91 10.88 -5.07
N GLU A 72 5.71 9.83 -4.82
CA GLU A 72 6.13 8.88 -5.86
C GLU A 72 4.92 8.20 -6.53
N SER A 73 3.93 7.80 -5.74
CA SER A 73 2.66 7.25 -6.26
C SER A 73 1.94 8.26 -7.14
N ARG A 74 1.83 9.52 -6.70
CA ARG A 74 1.16 10.58 -7.46
C ARG A 74 1.88 10.91 -8.77
N VAL A 75 3.21 10.92 -8.77
CA VAL A 75 4.02 11.07 -9.98
C VAL A 75 3.75 9.92 -10.95
N ALA A 76 3.76 8.68 -10.47
CA ALA A 76 3.47 7.51 -11.31
C ALA A 76 2.03 7.55 -11.87
N GLU A 77 1.06 7.98 -11.07
CA GLU A 77 -0.33 8.15 -11.51
C GLU A 77 -0.47 9.24 -12.58
N ALA A 78 0.21 10.37 -12.44
CA ALA A 78 0.21 11.44 -13.45
C ALA A 78 0.91 10.98 -14.74
N ASP A 79 2.06 10.32 -14.65
CA ASP A 79 2.77 9.78 -15.81
C ASP A 79 1.89 8.77 -16.56
N GLU A 80 1.17 7.91 -15.84
CA GLU A 80 0.24 6.95 -16.43
C GLU A 80 -1.01 7.62 -17.04
N ALA A 81 -1.56 8.64 -16.38
CA ALA A 81 -2.69 9.41 -16.91
C ALA A 81 -2.30 10.15 -18.19
N MET A 82 -1.12 10.78 -18.22
CA MET A 82 -0.57 11.42 -19.41
C MET A 82 -0.35 10.43 -20.55
N ARG A 83 0.15 9.22 -20.26
CA ARG A 83 0.33 8.15 -21.26
C ARG A 83 -0.99 7.69 -21.87
N LYS A 84 -2.06 7.63 -21.07
CA LYS A 84 -3.40 7.19 -21.50
C LYS A 84 -4.25 8.31 -22.09
N GLY A 85 -3.98 9.57 -21.76
CA GLY A 85 -4.80 10.74 -22.10
C GLY A 85 -6.12 10.84 -21.31
N VAL A 86 -6.36 9.94 -20.34
CA VAL A 86 -7.59 9.88 -19.55
C VAL A 86 -7.30 9.46 -18.11
N ARG A 87 -8.19 9.83 -17.17
CA ARG A 87 -8.18 9.40 -15.78
C ARG A 87 -9.50 8.73 -15.42
N SER A 88 -9.44 7.65 -14.65
CA SER A 88 -10.64 7.02 -14.08
C SER A 88 -11.14 7.85 -12.90
N HIS A 89 -12.42 8.21 -12.93
CA HIS A 89 -13.11 8.91 -11.86
C HIS A 89 -14.30 8.08 -11.41
N ARG A 90 -14.37 7.75 -10.12
CA ARG A 90 -15.47 6.98 -9.55
C ARG A 90 -16.64 7.89 -9.21
N GLN A 91 -17.66 7.88 -10.04
CA GLN A 91 -18.89 8.63 -9.82
C GLN A 91 -19.89 7.77 -9.04
N CYS A 92 -20.37 8.27 -7.90
CA CYS A 92 -21.33 7.56 -7.05
C CYS A 92 -22.64 8.33 -6.93
N ASN A 93 -23.76 7.69 -7.27
CA ASN A 93 -25.10 8.25 -7.18
C ASN A 93 -25.96 7.47 -6.18
N ARG A 94 -26.85 8.17 -5.47
CA ARG A 94 -27.92 7.52 -4.69
C ARG A 94 -29.07 7.22 -5.62
N VAL A 95 -29.32 5.94 -5.87
CA VAL A 95 -30.44 5.50 -6.70
C VAL A 95 -31.54 4.94 -5.82
N LYS A 96 -32.78 5.20 -6.21
CA LYS A 96 -33.95 4.61 -5.57
C LYS A 96 -34.12 3.19 -6.09
N VAL A 97 -34.17 2.23 -5.19
CA VAL A 97 -34.43 0.82 -5.51
C VAL A 97 -35.67 0.34 -4.77
N TYR A 98 -36.43 -0.51 -5.44
CA TYR A 98 -37.66 -1.08 -4.89
C TYR A 98 -37.37 -2.47 -4.36
N GLY A 99 -37.83 -2.76 -3.15
CA GLY A 99 -37.80 -4.11 -2.59
C GLY A 99 -38.88 -5.01 -3.19
N ASP A 100 -39.01 -6.19 -2.59
CA ASP A 100 -39.99 -7.18 -3.00
C ASP A 100 -41.42 -6.67 -2.84
N LYS A 101 -42.31 -7.22 -3.66
CA LYS A 101 -43.73 -6.87 -3.65
C LYS A 101 -44.36 -7.41 -2.37
N ILE A 102 -44.96 -6.52 -1.58
CA ILE A 102 -45.72 -6.87 -0.38
C ILE A 102 -47.21 -6.70 -0.73
N THR A 103 -48.00 -7.75 -0.51
CA THR A 103 -49.46 -7.70 -0.69
C THR A 103 -50.10 -7.82 0.67
N THR A 104 -50.86 -6.81 1.08
CA THR A 104 -51.59 -6.79 2.34
C THR A 104 -53.08 -6.83 2.03
N CYS A 105 -53.75 -7.91 2.41
CA CYS A 105 -55.19 -8.05 2.25
C CYS A 105 -55.90 -7.83 3.60
N THR A 106 -56.96 -7.03 3.57
CA THR A 106 -57.81 -6.76 4.73
C THR A 106 -59.26 -7.07 4.37
N THR A 107 -59.93 -7.85 5.20
CA THR A 107 -61.35 -8.18 5.04
C THR A 107 -62.20 -7.33 5.97
N ILE A 108 -63.19 -6.63 5.42
CA ILE A 108 -64.16 -5.82 6.17
C ILE A 108 -65.56 -6.30 5.76
N GLY A 109 -66.28 -6.92 6.69
CA GLY A 109 -67.54 -7.62 6.40
C GLY A 109 -67.30 -8.80 5.44
N ASN A 110 -68.04 -8.85 4.33
CA ASN A 110 -67.91 -9.89 3.30
C ASN A 110 -66.93 -9.52 2.16
N THR A 111 -66.28 -8.35 2.24
CA THR A 111 -65.39 -7.87 1.16
C THR A 111 -63.94 -7.95 1.59
N THR A 112 -63.10 -8.56 0.77
CA THR A 112 -61.64 -8.57 0.94
C THR A 112 -61.02 -7.58 -0.03
N GLN A 113 -60.22 -6.65 0.49
CA GLN A 113 -59.45 -5.70 -0.31
C GLN A 113 -57.96 -5.98 -0.12
N CYS A 114 -57.24 -6.16 -1.22
CA CYS A 114 -55.78 -6.31 -1.20
C CYS A 114 -55.12 -5.04 -1.70
N ARG A 115 -54.12 -4.56 -0.97
CA ARG A 115 -53.25 -3.46 -1.38
C ARG A 115 -51.84 -3.98 -1.58
N GLU A 116 -51.27 -3.63 -2.73
CA GLU A 116 -49.89 -3.94 -3.06
C GLU A 116 -49.01 -2.73 -2.79
N SER A 117 -47.85 -2.96 -2.17
CA SER A 117 -46.83 -1.95 -1.97
C SER A 117 -45.45 -2.53 -2.19
N ARG A 118 -44.47 -1.66 -2.48
CA ARG A 118 -43.06 -2.02 -2.52
C ARG A 118 -42.31 -1.07 -1.60
N PRO A 119 -41.53 -1.58 -0.63
CA PRO A 119 -40.71 -0.73 0.21
C PRO A 119 -39.64 -0.08 -0.66
N GLU A 120 -39.47 1.23 -0.48
CA GLU A 120 -38.48 2.01 -1.20
C GLU A 120 -37.24 2.15 -0.34
N ARG A 121 -36.06 1.91 -0.91
CA ARG A 121 -34.78 2.18 -0.26
C ARG A 121 -33.83 2.87 -1.23
N PHE A 122 -32.84 3.57 -0.69
CA PHE A 122 -31.81 4.21 -1.51
C PHE A 122 -30.51 3.43 -1.38
N GLU A 123 -29.95 3.05 -2.52
CA GLU A 123 -28.65 2.41 -2.59
C GLU A 123 -27.62 3.35 -3.22
N LYS A 124 -26.38 3.26 -2.76
CA LYS A 124 -25.26 3.96 -3.38
C LYS A 124 -24.71 3.09 -4.51
N GLN A 125 -24.92 3.50 -5.74
CA GLN A 125 -24.33 2.88 -6.92
C GLN A 125 -23.17 3.73 -7.42
N CYS A 126 -22.03 3.10 -7.67
CA CYS A 126 -20.85 3.77 -8.20
C CYS A 126 -20.44 3.15 -9.54
N VAL A 127 -20.07 3.99 -10.48
CA VAL A 127 -19.51 3.60 -11.77
C VAL A 127 -18.19 4.34 -11.98
N ASP A 128 -17.23 3.68 -12.62
CA ASP A 128 -15.98 4.31 -13.02
C ASP A 128 -16.15 4.92 -14.41
N VAL A 129 -15.93 6.23 -14.52
CA VAL A 129 -15.99 6.96 -15.79
C VAL A 129 -14.60 7.43 -16.18
N LEU A 130 -14.25 7.32 -17.46
CA LEU A 130 -12.99 7.83 -17.99
C LEU A 130 -13.18 9.30 -18.39
N LEU A 131 -12.39 10.19 -17.81
CA LEU A 131 -12.41 11.61 -18.10
C LEU A 131 -11.11 12.01 -18.82
N PRO A 132 -11.17 12.86 -19.86
CA PRO A 132 -9.96 13.40 -20.47
C PRO A 132 -9.20 14.25 -19.45
N ILE A 133 -7.87 14.25 -19.56
CA ILE A 133 -6.99 15.05 -18.70
C ILE A 133 -6.62 16.39 -19.35
N ASP A 134 -6.28 17.37 -18.52
CA ASP A 134 -5.46 18.50 -18.96
C ASP A 134 -3.98 18.11 -18.82
N VAL A 135 -3.33 17.80 -19.96
CA VAL A 135 -1.93 17.36 -19.99
C VAL A 135 -0.97 18.42 -19.42
N ARG A 136 -1.26 19.71 -19.61
CA ARG A 136 -0.42 20.80 -19.07
C ARG A 136 -0.51 20.79 -17.55
N GLN A 137 -1.73 20.72 -17.01
CA GLN A 137 -1.94 20.68 -15.56
C GLN A 137 -1.32 19.42 -14.93
N GLU A 138 -1.46 18.25 -15.55
CA GLU A 138 -0.86 17.01 -15.05
C GLU A 138 0.67 17.10 -15.02
N LYS A 139 1.28 17.70 -16.05
CA LYS A 139 2.73 17.92 -16.08
C LYS A 139 3.19 18.88 -14.96
N GLU A 140 2.49 20.00 -14.77
CA GLU A 140 2.79 20.95 -13.69
C GLU A 140 2.71 20.30 -12.31
N ASN A 141 1.65 19.52 -12.07
CA ASN A 141 1.47 18.77 -10.82
C ASN A 141 2.60 17.75 -10.60
N ARG A 142 2.91 16.97 -11.64
CA ARG A 142 3.97 15.96 -11.62
C ARG A 142 5.33 16.57 -11.29
N ASP A 143 5.67 17.71 -11.90
CA ASP A 143 6.94 18.39 -11.64
C ASP A 143 7.00 19.00 -10.24
N ALA A 144 5.88 19.54 -9.72
CA ALA A 144 5.79 20.02 -8.35
C ALA A 144 6.00 18.88 -7.34
N TRP A 145 5.34 17.73 -7.52
CA TRP A 145 5.54 16.57 -6.65
C TRP A 145 6.96 15.99 -6.74
N ALA A 146 7.57 16.00 -7.92
CA ALA A 146 8.96 15.61 -8.09
C ALA A 146 9.94 16.54 -7.33
N ALA A 147 9.64 17.84 -7.26
CA ALA A 147 10.40 18.78 -6.44
C ALA A 147 10.23 18.52 -4.94
N GLU A 148 9.00 18.22 -4.48
CA GLU A 148 8.71 17.85 -3.09
C GLU A 148 9.46 16.57 -2.66
N ILE A 149 9.53 15.56 -3.54
CA ILE A 149 10.33 14.35 -3.28
C ILE A 149 11.79 14.72 -2.98
N LYS A 150 12.41 15.58 -3.80
CA LYS A 150 13.81 16.00 -3.60
C LYS A 150 14.00 16.73 -2.27
N ALA A 151 13.09 17.63 -1.92
CA ALA A 151 13.13 18.36 -0.65
C ALA A 151 12.97 17.40 0.55
N LEU A 152 12.02 16.47 0.48
CA LEU A 152 11.80 15.46 1.51
C LEU A 152 12.97 14.48 1.64
N GLN A 153 13.62 14.10 0.54
CA GLN A 153 14.82 13.27 0.58
C GLN A 153 15.98 13.98 1.30
N ALA A 154 16.18 15.28 1.07
CA ALA A 154 17.18 16.06 1.79
C ALA A 154 16.87 16.11 3.29
N ARG A 155 15.62 16.40 3.66
CA ARG A 155 15.17 16.37 5.05
C ARG A 155 15.32 15.00 5.70
N GLY A 156 14.98 13.92 4.97
CA GLY A 156 15.11 12.55 5.44
C GLY A 156 16.56 12.18 5.74
N ARG A 157 17.50 12.58 4.86
CA ARG A 157 18.94 12.41 5.10
C ARG A 157 19.41 13.15 6.34
N GLN A 158 18.93 14.38 6.55
CA GLN A 158 19.28 15.16 7.74
C GLN A 158 18.78 14.50 9.03
N VAL A 159 17.48 14.20 9.11
CA VAL A 159 16.86 13.57 10.31
C VAL A 159 17.53 12.23 10.63
N TYR A 160 17.75 11.40 9.60
CA TYR A 160 18.42 10.13 9.78
C TYR A 160 19.88 10.31 10.23
N GLY A 161 20.63 11.22 9.59
CA GLY A 161 22.03 11.47 9.91
C GLY A 161 22.25 11.97 11.34
N GLU A 162 21.41 12.92 11.79
CA GLU A 162 21.43 13.43 13.16
C GLU A 162 21.14 12.32 14.18
N CYS A 163 20.13 11.49 13.91
CA CYS A 163 19.84 10.33 14.74
C CYS A 163 21.01 9.34 14.77
N PHE A 164 21.53 8.95 13.60
CA PHE A 164 22.55 7.92 13.48
C PHE A 164 23.85 8.32 14.19
N ALA A 165 24.28 9.58 14.01
CA ALA A 165 25.49 10.11 14.64
C ALA A 165 25.44 10.13 16.18
N SER A 166 24.23 10.17 16.75
CA SER A 166 23.98 10.07 18.18
C SER A 166 23.92 8.60 18.64
N VAL A 167 23.02 7.81 18.03
CA VAL A 167 22.71 6.45 18.49
C VAL A 167 23.87 5.47 18.32
N VAL A 168 24.70 5.62 17.27
CA VAL A 168 25.81 4.69 17.01
C VAL A 168 26.85 4.63 18.13
N LYS A 169 26.90 5.66 18.99
CA LYS A 169 27.82 5.78 20.12
C LYS A 169 27.22 5.25 21.43
N LEU A 170 25.94 4.88 21.43
CA LEU A 170 25.25 4.42 22.63
C LEU A 170 25.56 2.96 22.96
N SER A 171 25.39 2.64 24.24
CA SER A 171 25.33 1.26 24.72
C SER A 171 24.15 0.52 24.07
N VAL A 172 24.16 -0.81 24.16
CA VAL A 172 23.06 -1.64 23.64
C VAL A 172 21.75 -1.25 24.34
N GLU A 173 21.80 -1.12 25.66
CA GLU A 173 20.65 -0.85 26.51
C GLU A 173 20.08 0.55 26.27
N ASP A 174 20.93 1.56 26.09
CA ASP A 174 20.47 2.93 25.83
C ASP A 174 19.93 3.08 24.40
N ALA A 175 20.52 2.39 23.41
CA ALA A 175 19.95 2.35 22.07
C ALA A 175 18.57 1.67 22.06
N TYR A 176 18.41 0.56 22.81
CA TYR A 176 17.12 -0.14 22.90
C TYR A 176 16.02 0.71 23.55
N LYS A 177 16.35 1.56 24.54
CA LYS A 177 15.38 2.49 25.14
C LYS A 177 14.83 3.53 24.16
N LEU A 178 15.54 3.79 23.06
CA LEU A 178 15.13 4.76 22.03
C LEU A 178 14.33 4.13 20.87
N TYR A 179 14.23 2.81 20.82
CA TYR A 179 13.51 2.04 19.81
C TYR A 179 12.03 1.90 20.15
#